data_AF-A0AA95I5X5-F1
#
_entry.id   AF-A0AA95I5X5-F1
#
_cell.length_a   1.000
_cell.length_b   1.000
_cell.length_c   1.000
_cell.angle_alpha   90.00
_cell.angle_beta   90.00
_cell.angle_gamma   90.00
#
_symmetry.space_group_name_H-M   'P 1'
#
loop_
_entity.id
_entity.type
_entity.pdbx_description
1 polymer ?
#
loop_
_entity_poly.entity_id
_entity_poly.type
_entity_poly.pdbx_seq_one_letter_code
_entity_poly.pdbx_strand_id
1 'polypeptide(L)'
;MKQEKEILSLLVDWAQRNDHIRTVLMTSSRANPHAFTDLFTDYDFEIFVDDLDGFMSDDGWLDQFGTLIKKVVLQDGNWRTRLVLYEDGTKIDFQISTNDFIKSLTKLKELPAKYDNGYKVLLDKDDYTKRMPAPSYKAFITKRPSEEIYAEIIHSFWGDTAYVANSLWRDELYFAKFMLDNVIRFDYLQPAIEWYLGVKYDWSINPNKFGRWFKRYLDPDTWSELEGTYAGAGIEENWAALFRTADLFSRLAQEVGESLGYQYPRENEQKMREYLLKVRKLPAEADSFE
;
A
#
# COMPACT_ATOMS: atom_id res chain seq x y z
N MET A 1 5.41 -22.95 9.56
CA MET A 1 4.48 -21.96 10.12
C MET A 1 3.42 -22.65 10.94
N LYS A 2 3.24 -22.22 12.18
CA LYS A 2 2.08 -22.57 13.01
C LYS A 2 0.78 -22.15 12.33
N GLN A 3 -0.30 -22.89 12.59
CA GLN A 3 -1.63 -22.52 12.10
C GLN A 3 -2.18 -21.31 12.86
N GLU A 4 -3.06 -20.52 12.23
CA GLU A 4 -3.67 -19.33 12.86
C GLU A 4 -4.30 -19.65 14.21
N LYS A 5 -5.07 -20.74 14.29
CA LYS A 5 -5.72 -21.16 15.55
C LYS A 5 -4.71 -21.40 16.68
N GLU A 6 -3.55 -21.95 16.35
CA GLU A 6 -2.48 -22.23 17.32
C GLU A 6 -1.84 -20.92 17.81
N ILE A 7 -1.51 -20.00 16.90
CA ILE A 7 -0.94 -18.68 17.23
C ILE A 7 -1.91 -17.88 18.11
N LEU A 8 -3.19 -17.85 17.74
CA LEU A 8 -4.21 -17.14 18.51
C LEU A 8 -4.41 -17.76 19.90
N SER A 9 -4.39 -19.09 20.01
CA SER A 9 -4.46 -19.76 21.32
C SER A 9 -3.26 -19.38 22.19
N LEU A 10 -2.04 -19.49 21.67
CA LEU A 10 -0.82 -19.13 22.39
C LEU A 10 -0.85 -17.68 22.88
N LEU A 11 -1.30 -16.75 22.02
CA LEU A 11 -1.42 -15.34 22.35
C LEU A 11 -2.45 -15.10 23.46
N VAL A 12 -3.64 -15.67 23.32
CA VAL A 12 -4.72 -15.49 24.30
C VAL A 12 -4.34 -16.13 25.64
N ASP A 13 -3.77 -17.35 25.64
CA ASP A 13 -3.36 -18.06 26.85
C ASP A 13 -2.23 -17.33 27.60
N TRP A 14 -1.29 -16.74 26.87
CA TRP A 14 -0.27 -15.87 27.47
C TRP A 14 -0.88 -14.58 28.02
N ALA A 15 -1.69 -13.88 27.23
CA ALA A 15 -2.28 -12.61 27.63
C ALA A 15 -3.24 -12.75 28.81
N GLN A 16 -3.97 -13.88 28.90
CA GLN A 16 -4.82 -14.19 30.04
C GLN A 16 -4.01 -14.35 31.34
N ARG A 17 -2.85 -15.02 31.28
CA ARG A 17 -1.97 -15.25 32.44
C ARG A 17 -1.15 -14.02 32.86
N ASN A 18 -1.02 -13.02 31.98
CA ASN A 18 -0.31 -11.79 32.27
C ASN A 18 -1.27 -10.72 32.80
N ASP A 19 -1.17 -10.36 34.07
CA ASP A 19 -2.08 -9.41 34.72
C ASP A 19 -1.96 -7.98 34.15
N HIS A 20 -0.79 -7.61 33.61
CA HIS A 20 -0.57 -6.31 33.01
C HIS A 20 -1.30 -6.14 31.68
N ILE A 21 -1.62 -7.24 30.98
CA ILE A 21 -2.35 -7.21 29.72
C ILE A 21 -3.85 -7.24 30.00
N ARG A 22 -4.56 -6.20 29.55
CA ARG A 22 -6.00 -6.05 29.78
C ARG A 22 -6.83 -6.31 28.55
N THR A 23 -6.34 -5.89 27.39
CA THR A 23 -7.03 -6.07 26.10
C THR A 23 -6.04 -6.50 25.03
N VAL A 24 -6.47 -7.41 24.15
CA VAL A 24 -5.74 -7.81 22.94
C VAL A 24 -6.68 -7.76 21.75
N LEU A 25 -6.26 -7.06 20.70
CA LEU A 25 -6.93 -7.05 19.40
C LEU A 25 -6.03 -7.67 18.33
N MET A 26 -6.65 -8.23 17.29
CA MET A 26 -6.01 -8.46 16.00
C MET A 26 -6.55 -7.44 15.00
N THR A 27 -5.69 -6.81 14.21
CA THR A 27 -6.08 -5.79 13.22
C THR A 27 -5.65 -6.16 11.81
N SER A 28 -5.76 -5.23 10.85
CA SER A 28 -5.22 -5.37 9.49
C SER A 28 -5.87 -6.51 8.69
N SER A 29 -5.13 -7.12 7.76
CA SER A 29 -5.65 -8.05 6.75
C SER A 29 -6.36 -9.27 7.35
N ARG A 30 -5.89 -9.81 8.49
CA ARG A 30 -6.54 -10.96 9.16
C ARG A 30 -7.83 -10.59 9.91
N ALA A 31 -8.05 -9.30 10.16
CA ALA A 31 -9.25 -8.78 10.77
C ALA A 31 -10.26 -8.20 9.76
N ASN A 32 -9.84 -7.97 8.51
CA ASN A 32 -10.69 -7.45 7.45
C ASN A 32 -11.33 -8.60 6.63
N PRO A 33 -12.66 -8.78 6.62
CA PRO A 33 -13.33 -9.85 5.86
C PRO A 33 -13.24 -9.67 4.34
N HIS A 34 -12.93 -8.46 3.86
CA HIS A 34 -12.73 -8.15 2.44
C HIS A 34 -11.28 -8.30 2.00
N ALA A 35 -10.36 -8.60 2.93
CA ALA A 35 -8.97 -8.78 2.60
C ALA A 35 -8.68 -10.22 2.15
N PHE A 36 -7.81 -10.32 1.14
CA PHE A 36 -7.23 -11.60 0.78
C PHE A 36 -6.09 -11.93 1.74
N THR A 37 -6.16 -13.12 2.35
CA THR A 37 -5.13 -13.63 3.25
C THR A 37 -4.53 -14.92 2.70
N ASP A 38 -3.27 -15.15 3.03
CA ASP A 38 -2.50 -16.32 2.63
C ASP A 38 -1.52 -16.73 3.75
N LEU A 39 -0.66 -17.70 3.44
CA LEU A 39 0.35 -18.22 4.35
C LEU A 39 1.34 -17.15 4.84
N PHE A 40 1.64 -16.13 4.03
CA PHE A 40 2.60 -15.06 4.33
C PHE A 40 1.93 -13.77 4.81
N THR A 41 0.63 -13.82 5.10
CA THR A 41 -0.05 -12.67 5.70
C THR A 41 0.37 -12.55 7.17
N ASP A 42 0.94 -11.40 7.52
CA ASP A 42 1.41 -11.12 8.88
C ASP A 42 0.27 -11.15 9.91
N TYR A 43 0.62 -11.32 11.18
CA TYR A 43 -0.29 -11.08 12.30
C TYR A 43 -0.02 -9.71 12.89
N ASP A 44 -1.03 -8.84 12.89
CA ASP A 44 -0.96 -7.53 13.52
C ASP A 44 -1.74 -7.56 14.85
N PHE A 45 -1.02 -7.69 15.97
CA PHE A 45 -1.61 -7.72 17.31
C PHE A 45 -1.44 -6.40 18.05
N GLU A 46 -2.53 -5.88 18.59
CA GLU A 46 -2.55 -4.72 19.47
C GLU A 46 -2.71 -5.20 20.92
N ILE A 47 -1.75 -4.87 21.77
CA ILE A 47 -1.75 -5.26 23.19
C ILE A 47 -1.89 -3.98 24.02
N PHE A 48 -2.88 -3.95 24.90
CA PHE A 48 -3.13 -2.83 25.79
C PHE A 48 -2.79 -3.21 27.23
N VAL A 49 -1.89 -2.43 27.81
CA VAL A 49 -1.32 -2.68 29.14
C VAL A 49 -1.55 -1.51 30.11
N ASP A 50 -1.46 -1.80 31.41
CA ASP A 50 -1.57 -0.76 32.45
C ASP A 50 -0.30 0.08 32.56
N ASP A 51 0.87 -0.56 32.46
CA ASP A 51 2.18 0.10 32.53
C ASP A 51 3.02 -0.27 31.31
N LEU A 52 3.16 0.70 30.41
CA LEU A 52 3.90 0.51 29.17
C LEU A 52 5.39 0.36 29.42
N ASP A 53 6.01 1.16 30.29
CA ASP A 53 7.47 1.09 30.46
C ASP A 53 7.87 -0.17 31.24
N GLY A 54 7.08 -0.54 32.26
CA GLY A 54 7.27 -1.82 32.97
C GLY A 54 7.13 -3.04 32.07
N PHE A 55 6.10 -3.06 31.21
CA PHE A 55 5.88 -4.19 30.29
C PHE A 55 7.02 -4.38 29.29
N MET A 56 7.70 -3.29 28.91
CA MET A 56 8.73 -3.32 27.86
C MET A 56 10.14 -3.56 28.42
N SER A 57 10.26 -3.77 29.73
CA SER A 57 11.53 -4.06 30.40
C SER A 57 12.10 -5.44 30.05
N ASP A 58 11.25 -6.38 29.64
CA ASP A 58 11.62 -7.72 29.20
C ASP A 58 10.84 -8.14 27.94
N ASP A 59 11.58 -8.69 26.98
CA ASP A 59 11.05 -9.21 25.71
C ASP A 59 11.05 -10.75 25.67
N GLY A 60 11.42 -11.44 26.76
CA GLY A 60 11.50 -12.90 26.82
C GLY A 60 10.17 -13.61 26.53
N TRP A 61 9.04 -12.91 26.66
CA TRP A 61 7.73 -13.40 26.25
C TRP A 61 7.60 -13.69 24.76
N LEU A 62 8.47 -13.15 23.90
CA LEU A 62 8.45 -13.44 22.47
C LEU A 62 8.78 -14.91 22.15
N ASP A 63 9.61 -15.56 22.97
CA ASP A 63 10.09 -16.92 22.72
C ASP A 63 8.98 -17.97 22.79
N GLN A 64 7.86 -17.66 23.44
CA GLN A 64 6.70 -18.56 23.52
C GLN A 64 6.00 -18.76 22.16
N PHE A 65 6.21 -17.85 21.21
CA PHE A 65 5.62 -17.93 19.87
C PHE A 65 6.52 -18.66 18.89
N GLY A 66 7.76 -18.98 19.27
CA GLY A 66 8.71 -19.77 18.49
C GLY A 66 10.14 -19.24 18.58
N THR A 67 11.06 -19.90 17.88
CA THR A 67 12.44 -19.45 17.76
C THR A 67 12.53 -18.22 16.84
N LEU A 68 13.09 -17.12 17.34
CA LEU A 68 13.23 -15.87 16.60
C LEU A 68 14.36 -15.96 15.55
N ILE A 69 14.06 -15.57 14.31
CA ILE A 69 15.06 -15.19 13.30
C ILE A 69 15.46 -13.72 13.51
N LYS A 70 14.46 -12.85 13.72
CA LYS A 70 14.65 -11.40 13.74
C LYS A 70 13.67 -10.75 14.71
N LYS A 71 14.17 -9.72 15.41
CA LYS A 71 13.38 -8.78 16.21
C LYS A 71 13.79 -7.35 15.86
N VAL A 72 12.81 -6.48 15.59
CA VAL A 72 12.99 -5.03 15.48
C VAL A 72 12.19 -4.35 16.58
N VAL A 73 12.86 -3.46 17.31
CA VAL A 73 12.27 -2.65 18.38
C VAL A 73 12.07 -1.24 17.84
N LEU A 74 10.82 -0.77 17.84
CA LEU A 74 10.48 0.61 17.50
C LEU A 74 9.76 1.27 18.67
N GLN A 75 9.98 2.57 18.82
CA GLN A 75 9.34 3.40 19.82
C GLN A 75 8.87 4.69 19.15
N ASP A 76 7.57 4.96 19.24
CA ASP A 76 6.95 6.15 18.70
C ASP A 76 5.92 6.69 19.69
N GLY A 77 6.26 7.79 20.36
CA GLY A 77 5.45 8.42 21.40
C GLY A 77 4.94 7.40 22.43
N ASN A 78 3.62 7.18 22.44
CA ASN A 78 2.91 6.32 23.38
C ASN A 78 2.79 4.86 22.93
N TRP A 79 3.52 4.47 21.89
CA TRP A 79 3.49 3.13 21.33
C TRP A 79 4.87 2.50 21.38
N ARG A 80 4.87 1.19 21.49
CA ARG A 80 6.06 0.35 21.40
C ARG A 80 5.75 -0.77 20.44
N THR A 81 6.65 -1.01 19.49
CA THR A 81 6.42 -2.04 18.48
C THR A 81 7.52 -3.08 18.55
N ARG A 82 7.13 -4.35 18.42
CA ARG A 82 8.01 -5.48 18.18
C ARG A 82 7.62 -6.12 16.85
N LEU A 83 8.46 -5.93 15.85
CA LEU A 83 8.32 -6.63 14.57
C LEU A 83 9.19 -7.88 14.63
N VAL A 84 8.58 -9.05 14.54
CA VAL A 84 9.28 -10.32 14.71
C VAL A 84 9.04 -11.29 13.56
N LEU A 85 10.09 -12.03 13.22
CA LEU A 85 10.06 -13.13 12.27
C LEU A 85 10.59 -14.37 12.97
N TYR A 86 9.85 -15.47 12.92
CA TYR A 86 10.18 -16.76 13.52
C TYR A 86 10.76 -17.73 12.50
N GLU A 87 11.51 -18.75 12.96
CA GLU A 87 12.17 -19.78 12.12
C GLU A 87 11.20 -20.57 11.26
N ASP A 88 9.96 -20.73 11.72
CA ASP A 88 8.94 -21.43 10.97
C ASP A 88 8.33 -20.57 9.83
N GLY A 89 8.76 -19.31 9.71
CA GLY A 89 8.35 -18.32 8.71
C GLY A 89 7.24 -17.38 9.18
N THR A 90 6.67 -17.57 10.37
CA THR A 90 5.61 -16.70 10.88
C THR A 90 6.15 -15.31 11.18
N LYS A 91 5.45 -14.28 10.69
CA LYS A 91 5.72 -12.88 11.00
C LYS A 91 4.60 -12.30 11.86
N ILE A 92 4.98 -11.63 12.95
CA ILE A 92 4.05 -10.99 13.88
C ILE A 92 4.54 -9.58 14.17
N ASP A 93 3.63 -8.62 14.05
CA ASP A 93 3.84 -7.24 14.43
C ASP A 93 3.01 -6.99 15.70
N PHE A 94 3.70 -6.87 16.84
CA PHE A 94 3.08 -6.51 18.11
C PHE A 94 3.17 -5.01 18.30
N GLN A 95 2.03 -4.36 18.45
CA GLN A 95 1.93 -2.96 18.82
C GLN A 95 1.37 -2.87 20.24
N ILE A 96 2.15 -2.31 21.16
CA ILE A 96 1.83 -2.21 22.57
C ILE A 96 1.58 -0.75 22.93
N SER A 97 0.48 -0.50 23.62
CA SER A 97 0.10 0.83 24.11
C SER A 97 -0.65 0.73 25.44
N THR A 98 -0.99 1.87 26.04
CA THR A 98 -1.67 1.89 27.33
C THR A 98 -3.17 1.69 27.20
N ASN A 99 -3.80 1.25 28.30
CA ASN A 99 -5.26 1.14 28.38
C ASN A 99 -6.01 2.46 28.16
N ASP A 100 -5.35 3.61 28.37
CA ASP A 100 -5.93 4.91 28.06
C ASP A 100 -6.18 5.10 26.56
N PHE A 101 -5.32 4.52 25.72
CA PHE A 101 -5.47 4.62 24.27
C PHE A 101 -6.72 3.87 23.80
N ILE A 102 -6.91 2.60 24.19
CA ILE A 102 -8.10 1.83 23.80
C ILE A 102 -9.39 2.48 24.33
N LYS A 103 -9.37 3.00 25.57
CA LYS A 103 -10.49 3.78 26.12
C LYS A 103 -10.77 5.02 25.29
N SER A 104 -9.76 5.68 24.74
CA SER A 104 -9.94 6.85 23.87
C SER A 104 -10.67 6.49 22.57
N LEU A 105 -10.40 5.31 21.98
CA LEU A 105 -11.06 4.85 20.75
C LEU A 105 -12.58 4.71 20.92
N THR A 106 -13.04 4.31 22.11
CA THR A 106 -14.47 4.16 22.42
C THR A 106 -15.24 5.48 22.45
N LYS A 107 -14.52 6.61 22.55
CA LYS A 107 -15.09 7.95 22.58
C LYS A 107 -15.20 8.57 21.19
N LEU A 108 -14.59 7.93 20.18
CA LEU A 108 -14.58 8.43 18.81
C LEU A 108 -15.88 8.05 18.10
N LYS A 109 -16.37 8.98 17.26
CA LYS A 109 -17.49 8.72 16.36
C LYS A 109 -17.07 7.81 15.20
N GLU A 110 -15.87 8.00 14.70
CA GLU A 110 -15.26 7.25 13.60
C GLU A 110 -13.91 6.72 14.04
N LEU A 111 -13.62 5.47 13.68
CA LEU A 111 -12.36 4.84 14.02
C LEU A 111 -11.20 5.42 13.18
N PRO A 112 -9.99 5.50 13.74
CA PRO A 112 -8.80 5.74 12.93
C PRO A 112 -8.65 4.67 11.85
N ALA A 113 -8.09 5.03 10.70
CA ALA A 113 -8.01 4.19 9.50
C ALA A 113 -7.52 2.75 9.76
N LYS A 114 -6.53 2.58 10.66
CA LYS A 114 -6.01 1.27 11.06
C LYS A 114 -7.09 0.36 11.66
N TYR A 115 -7.91 0.88 12.56
CA TYR A 115 -8.97 0.12 13.21
C TYR A 115 -10.23 0.03 12.34
N ASP A 116 -10.53 1.08 11.56
CA ASP A 116 -11.64 1.06 10.60
C ASP A 116 -11.41 0.04 9.47
N ASN A 117 -10.16 -0.23 9.10
CA ASN A 117 -9.80 -1.29 8.17
C ASN A 117 -10.10 -2.70 8.71
N GLY A 118 -10.37 -2.84 10.01
CA GLY A 118 -10.78 -4.09 10.64
C GLY A 118 -10.03 -4.36 11.94
N TYR A 119 -10.78 -4.77 12.95
CA TYR A 119 -10.24 -5.34 14.18
C TYR A 119 -11.11 -6.50 14.68
N LYS A 120 -10.49 -7.43 15.41
CA LYS A 120 -11.14 -8.50 16.16
C LYS A 120 -10.68 -8.44 17.59
N VAL A 121 -11.63 -8.45 18.53
CA VAL A 121 -11.32 -8.55 19.95
C VAL A 121 -10.97 -10.00 20.27
N LEU A 122 -9.73 -10.23 20.71
CA LEU A 122 -9.26 -11.57 21.10
C LEU A 122 -9.37 -11.77 22.62
N LEU A 123 -9.13 -10.71 23.38
CA LEU A 123 -9.23 -10.68 24.85
C LEU A 123 -9.65 -9.28 25.30
N ASP A 124 -10.61 -9.20 26.21
CA ASP A 124 -10.95 -7.98 26.91
C ASP A 124 -11.39 -8.32 28.34
N LYS A 125 -10.51 -8.06 29.31
CA LYS A 125 -10.74 -8.44 30.70
C LYS A 125 -11.56 -7.41 31.49
N ASP A 126 -11.69 -6.18 30.97
CA ASP A 126 -12.31 -5.03 31.66
C ASP A 126 -13.47 -4.39 30.87
N ASP A 127 -13.90 -5.04 29.78
CA ASP A 127 -14.93 -4.54 28.88
C ASP A 127 -14.59 -3.20 28.20
N TYR A 128 -13.29 -2.88 28.03
CA TYR A 128 -12.84 -1.65 27.38
C TYR A 128 -13.30 -1.53 25.92
N THR A 129 -13.57 -2.64 25.23
CA THR A 129 -13.95 -2.61 23.81
C THR A 129 -15.46 -2.54 23.59
N LYS A 130 -16.30 -2.68 24.64
CA LYS A 130 -17.77 -2.77 24.50
C LYS A 130 -18.42 -1.64 23.71
N ARG A 131 -17.84 -0.44 23.77
CA ARG A 131 -18.35 0.77 23.10
C ARG A 131 -17.52 1.19 21.89
N MET A 132 -16.55 0.38 21.46
CA MET A 132 -15.85 0.68 20.23
C MET A 132 -16.81 0.60 19.05
N PRO A 133 -16.76 1.56 18.11
CA PRO A 133 -17.51 1.45 16.87
C PRO A 133 -17.13 0.17 16.12
N ALA A 134 -18.05 -0.39 15.35
CA ALA A 134 -17.71 -1.43 14.39
C ALA A 134 -16.89 -0.82 13.24
N PRO A 135 -15.88 -1.53 12.70
CA PRO A 135 -15.16 -1.08 11.51
C PRO A 135 -16.11 -0.98 10.32
N SER A 136 -16.02 0.12 9.57
CA SER A 136 -16.77 0.29 8.31
C SER A 136 -16.06 -0.37 7.13
N TYR A 137 -14.76 -0.66 7.27
CA TYR A 137 -13.87 -1.19 6.23
C TYR A 137 -13.67 -0.24 5.04
N LYS A 138 -13.95 1.06 5.21
CA LYS A 138 -13.92 2.05 4.12
C LYS A 138 -12.69 2.94 4.11
N ALA A 139 -11.89 2.94 5.18
CA ALA A 139 -10.72 3.81 5.32
C ALA A 139 -9.77 3.84 4.11
N PHE A 140 -9.62 2.72 3.42
CA PHE A 140 -8.69 2.55 2.30
C PHE A 140 -9.39 2.21 0.98
N ILE A 141 -10.71 2.42 0.89
CA ILE A 141 -11.40 2.33 -0.40
C ILE A 141 -10.88 3.44 -1.31
N THR A 142 -10.75 3.10 -2.59
CA THR A 142 -10.30 4.04 -3.62
C THR A 142 -11.20 5.29 -3.64
N LYS A 143 -10.59 6.47 -3.61
CA LYS A 143 -11.32 7.73 -3.63
C LYS A 143 -11.50 8.24 -5.04
N ARG A 144 -12.70 8.75 -5.32
CA ARG A 144 -12.98 9.50 -6.56
C ARG A 144 -12.13 10.77 -6.60
N PRO A 145 -11.35 11.02 -7.66
CA PRO A 145 -10.59 12.27 -7.80
C PRO A 145 -11.54 13.43 -8.07
N SER A 146 -11.14 14.64 -7.67
CA SER A 146 -11.75 15.85 -8.24
C SER A 146 -11.25 16.07 -9.66
N GLU A 147 -11.92 16.93 -10.43
CA GLU A 147 -11.49 17.26 -11.79
C GLU A 147 -10.10 17.90 -11.79
N GLU A 148 -9.79 18.72 -10.78
CA GLU A 148 -8.50 19.39 -10.63
C GLU A 148 -7.37 18.38 -10.40
N ILE A 149 -7.54 17.43 -9.46
CA ILE A 149 -6.55 16.39 -9.18
C ILE A 149 -6.35 15.49 -10.39
N TYR A 150 -7.43 15.12 -11.08
CA TYR A 150 -7.36 14.34 -12.31
C TYR A 150 -6.54 15.05 -13.39
N ALA A 151 -6.81 16.34 -13.63
CA ALA A 151 -6.08 17.13 -14.62
C ALA A 151 -4.60 17.33 -14.25
N GLU A 152 -4.31 17.58 -12.97
CA GLU A 152 -2.94 17.77 -12.45
C GLU A 152 -2.08 16.51 -12.64
N ILE A 153 -2.63 15.33 -12.33
CA ILE A 153 -1.93 14.06 -12.48
C ILE A 153 -1.63 13.75 -13.95
N ILE A 154 -2.59 13.99 -14.85
CA ILE A 154 -2.36 13.76 -16.30
C ILE A 154 -1.32 14.72 -16.86
N HIS A 155 -1.40 16.00 -16.51
CA HIS A 155 -0.42 16.97 -16.97
C HIS A 155 0.99 16.65 -16.45
N SER A 156 1.10 16.31 -15.17
CA SER A 156 2.38 15.92 -14.54
C SER A 156 2.95 14.65 -15.14
N PHE A 157 2.11 13.62 -15.36
CA PHE A 157 2.51 12.39 -16.04
C PHE A 157 3.19 12.68 -17.38
N TRP A 158 2.51 13.42 -18.26
CA TRP A 158 3.01 13.71 -19.59
C TRP A 158 4.29 14.54 -19.54
N GLY A 159 4.37 15.54 -18.68
CA GLY A 159 5.60 16.31 -18.45
C GLY A 159 6.77 15.43 -18.03
N ASP A 160 6.55 14.52 -17.07
CA ASP A 160 7.62 13.74 -16.47
C ASP A 160 8.13 12.60 -17.35
N THR A 161 7.37 12.19 -18.36
CA THR A 161 7.88 11.28 -19.42
C THR A 161 9.13 11.84 -20.12
N ALA A 162 9.27 13.16 -20.20
CA ALA A 162 10.43 13.80 -20.80
C ALA A 162 11.72 13.50 -20.02
N TYR A 163 11.67 13.40 -18.68
CA TYR A 163 12.86 13.04 -17.89
C TYR A 163 13.35 11.63 -18.22
N VAL A 164 12.42 10.67 -18.37
CA VAL A 164 12.79 9.30 -18.76
C VAL A 164 13.43 9.30 -20.15
N ALA A 165 12.78 9.92 -21.13
CA ALA A 165 13.30 9.96 -22.50
C ALA A 165 14.68 10.64 -22.59
N ASN A 166 14.84 11.79 -21.93
CA ASN A 166 16.10 12.53 -21.95
C ASN A 166 17.22 11.74 -21.27
N SER A 167 16.94 11.07 -20.16
CA SER A 167 17.95 10.26 -19.48
C SER A 167 18.27 8.97 -20.23
N LEU A 168 17.32 8.35 -20.92
CA LEU A 168 17.62 7.22 -21.81
C LEU A 168 18.50 7.65 -22.99
N TRP A 169 18.25 8.83 -23.56
CA TRP A 169 19.11 9.39 -24.61
C TRP A 169 20.53 9.70 -24.11
N ARG A 170 20.69 10.13 -22.86
CA ARG A 170 21.98 10.38 -22.21
C ARG A 170 22.71 9.13 -21.71
N ASP A 171 22.13 7.94 -21.88
CA ASP A 171 22.61 6.68 -21.30
C ASP A 171 22.66 6.71 -19.75
N GLU A 172 21.74 7.45 -19.11
CA GLU A 172 21.60 7.60 -17.66
C GLU A 172 20.58 6.60 -17.09
N LEU A 173 20.80 5.30 -17.31
CA LEU A 173 19.82 4.25 -16.98
C LEU A 173 19.34 4.30 -15.52
N TYR A 174 20.23 4.54 -14.56
CA TYR A 174 19.86 4.56 -13.14
C TYR A 174 18.81 5.64 -12.81
N PHE A 175 18.97 6.84 -13.37
CA PHE A 175 18.01 7.92 -13.17
C PHE A 175 16.74 7.72 -14.01
N ALA A 176 16.86 7.21 -15.23
CA ALA A 176 15.69 6.83 -16.04
C ALA A 176 14.80 5.81 -15.32
N LYS A 177 15.41 4.80 -14.66
CA LYS A 177 14.69 3.81 -13.83
C LYS A 177 14.04 4.44 -12.61
N PHE A 178 14.72 5.37 -11.92
CA PHE A 178 14.09 6.12 -10.82
C PHE A 178 12.84 6.88 -11.31
N MET A 179 12.94 7.61 -12.41
CA MET A 179 11.81 8.36 -12.95
C MET A 179 10.67 7.45 -13.41
N LEU A 180 10.96 6.37 -14.15
CA LEU A 180 9.92 5.49 -14.68
C LEU A 180 9.29 4.59 -13.60
N ASP A 181 10.11 3.94 -12.77
CA ASP A 181 9.64 2.91 -11.83
C ASP A 181 9.27 3.44 -10.45
N ASN A 182 9.70 4.65 -10.09
CA ASN A 182 9.30 5.30 -8.85
C ASN A 182 8.26 6.39 -9.13
N VAL A 183 8.68 7.48 -9.76
CA VAL A 183 7.84 8.69 -9.93
C VAL A 183 6.64 8.37 -10.82
N ILE A 184 6.86 8.03 -12.10
CA ILE A 184 5.77 7.80 -13.05
C ILE A 184 4.86 6.66 -12.60
N ARG A 185 5.45 5.57 -12.10
CA ARG A 185 4.70 4.39 -11.72
C ARG A 185 3.81 4.62 -10.51
N PHE A 186 4.31 5.22 -9.44
CA PHE A 186 3.56 5.34 -8.18
C PHE A 186 2.82 6.67 -8.05
N ASP A 187 3.35 7.77 -8.58
CA ASP A 187 2.72 9.07 -8.42
C ASP A 187 1.63 9.31 -9.47
N TYR A 188 1.67 8.64 -10.63
CA TYR A 188 0.73 8.88 -11.73
C TYR A 188 0.01 7.62 -12.22
N LEU A 189 0.74 6.57 -12.62
CA LEU A 189 0.13 5.37 -13.18
C LEU A 189 -0.70 4.62 -12.14
N GLN A 190 -0.22 4.50 -10.90
CA GLN A 190 -0.96 3.86 -9.82
C GLN A 190 -2.31 4.57 -9.58
N PRO A 191 -2.40 5.90 -9.35
CA PRO A 191 -3.69 6.59 -9.27
C PRO A 191 -4.60 6.36 -10.48
N ALA A 192 -4.08 6.37 -11.70
CA ALA A 192 -4.89 6.11 -12.89
C ALA A 192 -5.52 4.69 -12.90
N ILE A 193 -4.73 3.68 -12.50
CA ILE A 193 -5.23 2.30 -12.34
C ILE A 193 -6.25 2.22 -11.20
N GLU A 194 -5.97 2.86 -10.06
CA GLU A 194 -6.90 2.90 -8.93
C GLU A 194 -8.23 3.55 -9.34
N TRP A 195 -8.22 4.70 -10.01
CA TRP A 195 -9.44 5.36 -10.49
C TRP A 195 -10.19 4.53 -11.52
N TYR A 196 -9.47 3.88 -12.44
CA TYR A 196 -10.07 2.95 -13.39
C TYR A 196 -10.81 1.82 -12.66
N LEU A 197 -10.16 1.20 -11.67
CA LEU A 197 -10.78 0.20 -10.82
C LEU A 197 -11.96 0.78 -10.01
N GLY A 198 -11.83 2.02 -9.54
CA GLY A 198 -12.91 2.77 -8.88
C GLY A 198 -14.14 2.90 -9.78
N VAL A 199 -13.96 3.27 -11.05
CA VAL A 199 -15.03 3.33 -12.04
C VAL A 199 -15.64 1.95 -12.28
N LYS A 200 -14.83 0.90 -12.50
CA LYS A 200 -15.33 -0.45 -12.83
C LYS A 200 -16.06 -1.14 -11.67
N TYR A 201 -15.72 -0.79 -10.43
CA TYR A 201 -16.26 -1.42 -9.22
C TYR A 201 -17.05 -0.43 -8.35
N ASP A 202 -17.64 0.61 -8.94
CA ASP A 202 -18.51 1.59 -8.26
C ASP A 202 -17.91 2.17 -6.96
N TRP A 203 -16.60 2.41 -6.97
CA TRP A 203 -15.82 2.97 -5.86
C TRP A 203 -15.99 2.16 -4.56
N SER A 204 -16.15 0.83 -4.67
CA SER A 204 -16.43 -0.05 -3.53
C SER A 204 -15.26 -0.92 -3.10
N ILE A 205 -14.14 -0.88 -3.82
CA ILE A 205 -12.98 -1.76 -3.58
C ILE A 205 -11.74 -1.01 -3.09
N ASN A 206 -10.90 -1.76 -2.39
CA ASN A 206 -9.57 -1.37 -1.93
C ASN A 206 -8.53 -2.26 -2.65
N PRO A 207 -7.78 -1.74 -3.64
CA PRO A 207 -6.72 -2.48 -4.33
C PRO A 207 -5.47 -2.73 -3.47
N ASN A 208 -5.52 -2.33 -2.20
CA ASN A 208 -4.49 -2.41 -1.18
C ASN A 208 -3.29 -1.49 -1.50
N LYS A 209 -2.40 -1.35 -0.52
CA LYS A 209 -1.26 -0.43 -0.57
C LYS A 209 -0.41 -0.72 -1.83
N PHE A 210 -0.07 0.34 -2.55
CA PHE A 210 0.78 0.29 -3.75
C PHE A 210 0.30 -0.70 -4.82
N GLY A 211 -1.02 -0.82 -5.00
CA GLY A 211 -1.61 -1.69 -6.01
C GLY A 211 -1.33 -3.18 -5.81
N ARG A 212 -1.03 -3.62 -4.57
CA ARG A 212 -0.71 -5.02 -4.24
C ARG A 212 -1.72 -6.02 -4.81
N TRP A 213 -2.99 -5.62 -4.98
CA TRP A 213 -4.05 -6.48 -5.51
C TRP A 213 -4.51 -6.13 -6.93
N PHE A 214 -3.79 -5.30 -7.68
CA PHE A 214 -4.14 -4.96 -9.06
C PHE A 214 -4.40 -6.20 -9.94
N LYS A 215 -3.53 -7.22 -9.91
CA LYS A 215 -3.73 -8.47 -10.67
C LYS A 215 -5.02 -9.22 -10.30
N ARG A 216 -5.58 -8.99 -9.11
CA ARG A 216 -6.82 -9.65 -8.66
C ARG A 216 -8.08 -8.94 -9.17
N TYR A 217 -7.95 -7.68 -9.58
CA TYR A 217 -9.09 -6.84 -10.01
C TYR A 217 -9.03 -6.45 -11.49
N LEU A 218 -7.83 -6.27 -12.06
CA LEU A 218 -7.67 -6.00 -13.47
C LEU A 218 -8.03 -7.24 -14.29
N ASP A 219 -8.69 -7.02 -15.42
CA ASP A 219 -8.90 -8.06 -16.41
C ASP A 219 -7.54 -8.52 -17.00
N PRO A 220 -7.48 -9.74 -17.57
CA PRO A 220 -6.23 -10.30 -18.08
C PRO A 220 -5.51 -9.42 -19.10
N ASP A 221 -6.24 -8.70 -19.95
CA ASP A 221 -5.65 -7.87 -21.01
C ASP A 221 -5.04 -6.60 -20.41
N THR A 222 -5.77 -5.89 -19.55
CA THR A 222 -5.22 -4.71 -18.85
C THR A 222 -4.05 -5.08 -17.94
N TRP A 223 -4.10 -6.24 -17.28
CA TRP A 223 -2.97 -6.73 -16.50
C TRP A 223 -1.75 -7.04 -17.38
N SER A 224 -1.94 -7.62 -18.56
CA SER A 224 -0.86 -7.87 -19.52
C SER A 224 -0.24 -6.57 -20.04
N GLU A 225 -1.03 -5.52 -20.26
CA GLU A 225 -0.52 -4.19 -20.62
C GLU A 225 0.36 -3.62 -19.50
N LEU A 226 -0.09 -3.73 -18.24
CA LEU A 226 0.68 -3.31 -17.08
C LEU A 226 1.99 -4.10 -16.94
N GLU A 227 1.97 -5.42 -17.13
CA GLU A 227 3.20 -6.24 -17.16
C GLU A 227 4.16 -5.77 -18.25
N GLY A 228 3.63 -5.33 -19.40
CA GLY A 228 4.39 -4.75 -20.49
C GLY A 228 5.14 -3.47 -20.15
N THR A 229 4.76 -2.76 -19.07
CA THR A 229 5.41 -1.53 -18.61
C THR A 229 6.70 -1.77 -17.80
N TYR A 230 7.03 -3.01 -17.46
CA TYR A 230 8.27 -3.33 -16.77
C TYR A 230 9.42 -3.53 -17.76
N ALA A 231 10.62 -3.11 -17.38
CA ALA A 231 11.85 -3.32 -18.14
C ALA A 231 13.00 -3.76 -17.24
N GLY A 232 13.91 -4.56 -17.81
CA GLY A 232 15.17 -4.92 -17.20
C GLY A 232 16.20 -3.79 -17.33
N ALA A 233 17.46 -4.17 -17.56
CA ALA A 233 18.57 -3.23 -17.73
C ALA A 233 18.79 -2.79 -19.18
N GLY A 234 18.08 -3.36 -20.17
CA GLY A 234 18.27 -3.00 -21.58
C GLY A 234 17.72 -1.62 -21.91
N ILE A 235 18.50 -0.78 -22.59
CA ILE A 235 18.07 0.58 -22.98
C ILE A 235 16.83 0.53 -23.89
N GLU A 236 16.81 -0.33 -24.91
CA GLU A 236 15.66 -0.46 -25.81
C GLU A 236 14.41 -1.02 -25.10
N GLU A 237 14.60 -1.90 -24.11
CA GLU A 237 13.49 -2.37 -23.26
C GLU A 237 12.87 -1.22 -22.46
N ASN A 238 13.69 -0.31 -21.94
CA ASN A 238 13.23 0.85 -21.19
C ASN A 238 12.53 1.89 -22.09
N TRP A 239 13.01 2.09 -23.31
CA TRP A 239 12.26 2.87 -24.30
C TRP A 239 10.89 2.25 -24.59
N ALA A 240 10.83 0.93 -24.80
CA ALA A 240 9.58 0.23 -25.03
C ALA A 240 8.64 0.33 -23.81
N ALA A 241 9.16 0.19 -22.59
CA ALA A 241 8.42 0.34 -21.35
C ALA A 241 7.86 1.76 -21.16
N LEU A 242 8.61 2.81 -21.52
CA LEU A 242 8.13 4.18 -21.50
C LEU A 242 6.89 4.36 -22.40
N PHE A 243 6.96 3.90 -23.65
CA PHE A 243 5.82 4.01 -24.58
C PHE A 243 4.63 3.16 -24.14
N ARG A 244 4.85 1.94 -23.66
CA ARG A 244 3.77 1.10 -23.11
C ARG A 244 3.12 1.72 -21.87
N THR A 245 3.90 2.37 -21.02
CA THR A 245 3.40 3.13 -19.87
C THR A 245 2.52 4.30 -20.33
N ALA A 246 2.96 5.05 -21.34
CA ALA A 246 2.19 6.13 -21.96
C ALA A 246 0.87 5.64 -22.58
N ASP A 247 0.91 4.50 -23.27
CA ASP A 247 -0.28 3.89 -23.88
C ASP A 247 -1.31 3.44 -22.84
N LEU A 248 -0.86 2.70 -21.83
CA LEU A 248 -1.71 2.25 -20.73
C LEU A 248 -2.30 3.45 -19.97
N PHE A 249 -1.47 4.41 -19.57
CA PHE A 249 -1.93 5.59 -18.84
C PHE A 249 -2.98 6.37 -19.63
N SER A 250 -2.71 6.65 -20.91
CA SER A 250 -3.62 7.37 -21.80
C SER A 250 -4.99 6.69 -21.90
N ARG A 251 -5.00 5.36 -22.10
CA ARG A 251 -6.24 4.58 -22.20
C ARG A 251 -7.04 4.64 -20.89
N LEU A 252 -6.41 4.34 -19.76
CA LEU A 252 -7.07 4.32 -18.46
C LEU A 252 -7.60 5.70 -18.06
N ALA A 253 -6.78 6.74 -18.25
CA ALA A 253 -7.15 8.10 -17.93
C ALA A 253 -8.33 8.58 -18.78
N GLN A 254 -8.34 8.29 -20.08
CA GLN A 254 -9.48 8.62 -20.95
C GLN A 254 -10.77 7.92 -20.51
N GLU A 255 -10.73 6.62 -20.21
CA GLU A 255 -11.92 5.88 -19.71
C GLU A 255 -12.44 6.49 -18.39
N VAL A 256 -11.53 6.86 -17.48
CA VAL A 256 -11.88 7.52 -16.22
C VAL A 256 -12.51 8.90 -16.48
N GLY A 257 -11.90 9.71 -17.34
CA GLY A 257 -12.42 11.04 -17.69
C GLY A 257 -13.80 10.97 -18.32
N GLU A 258 -14.01 10.06 -19.27
CA GLU A 258 -15.31 9.82 -19.91
C GLU A 258 -16.38 9.41 -18.88
N SER A 259 -16.04 8.51 -17.95
CA SER A 259 -16.98 8.07 -16.91
C SER A 259 -17.32 9.16 -15.89
N LEU A 260 -16.36 10.03 -15.56
CA LEU A 260 -16.53 11.06 -14.54
C LEU A 260 -16.99 12.42 -15.11
N GLY A 261 -16.99 12.57 -16.44
CA GLY A 261 -17.32 13.81 -17.14
C GLY A 261 -16.16 14.82 -17.18
N TYR A 262 -14.92 14.37 -16.98
CA TYR A 262 -13.72 15.21 -16.97
C TYR A 262 -13.05 15.24 -18.34
N GLN A 263 -12.49 16.38 -18.71
CA GLN A 263 -11.82 16.56 -20.00
C GLN A 263 -10.42 15.96 -20.00
N TYR A 264 -10.10 15.13 -21.00
CA TYR A 264 -8.75 14.60 -21.21
C TYR A 264 -7.96 15.44 -22.24
N PRO A 265 -6.72 15.88 -21.95
CA PRO A 265 -5.98 16.83 -22.78
C PRO A 265 -5.27 16.17 -23.98
N ARG A 266 -6.04 15.73 -24.99
CA ARG A 266 -5.52 15.00 -26.17
C ARG A 266 -4.42 15.73 -26.95
N GLU A 267 -4.51 17.06 -27.07
CA GLU A 267 -3.49 17.85 -27.77
C GLU A 267 -2.14 17.84 -27.04
N ASN A 268 -2.16 17.85 -25.70
CA ASN A 268 -0.94 17.79 -24.90
C ASN A 268 -0.25 16.43 -25.03
N GLU A 269 -1.03 15.33 -24.95
CA GLU A 269 -0.52 13.99 -25.21
C GLU A 269 0.14 13.89 -26.58
N GLN A 270 -0.51 14.41 -27.63
CA GLN A 270 0.03 14.33 -28.99
C GLN A 270 1.42 15.00 -29.06
N LYS A 271 1.54 16.24 -28.55
CA LYS A 271 2.81 16.98 -28.54
C LYS A 271 3.89 16.26 -27.74
N MET A 272 3.52 15.66 -26.60
CA MET A 272 4.49 14.90 -25.80
C MET A 272 4.93 13.62 -26.50
N ARG A 273 4.03 12.87 -27.15
CA ARG A 273 4.43 11.69 -27.93
C ARG A 273 5.36 12.04 -29.09
N GLU A 274 5.10 13.13 -29.78
CA GLU A 274 5.99 13.66 -30.82
C GLU A 274 7.37 14.00 -30.26
N TYR A 275 7.43 14.65 -29.10
CA TYR A 275 8.67 14.93 -28.38
C TYR A 275 9.44 13.65 -28.03
N LEU A 276 8.80 12.66 -27.40
CA LEU A 276 9.45 11.40 -27.01
C LEU A 276 10.01 10.64 -28.22
N LEU A 277 9.27 10.59 -29.32
CA LEU A 277 9.71 9.97 -30.56
C LEU A 277 10.89 10.72 -31.19
N LYS A 278 10.89 12.05 -31.11
CA LYS A 278 12.01 12.87 -31.58
C LYS A 278 13.26 12.57 -30.77
N VAL A 279 13.19 12.64 -29.44
CA VAL A 279 14.33 12.36 -28.54
C VAL A 279 14.93 10.97 -28.82
N ARG A 280 14.09 9.94 -28.95
CA ARG A 280 14.57 8.57 -29.25
C ARG A 280 15.34 8.45 -30.58
N LYS A 281 15.01 9.29 -31.56
CA LYS A 281 15.63 9.26 -32.90
C LYS A 281 16.84 10.19 -33.01
N LEU A 282 17.08 11.05 -32.02
CA LEU A 282 18.21 11.96 -32.04
C LEU A 282 19.53 11.17 -31.98
N PRO A 283 20.53 11.49 -32.81
CA PRO A 283 21.89 10.99 -32.64
C PRO A 283 22.41 11.31 -31.24
N ALA A 284 23.29 10.47 -30.69
CA ALA A 284 23.86 10.67 -29.35
C ALA A 284 24.71 11.95 -29.26
N GLU A 285 25.21 12.44 -30.39
CA GLU A 285 26.05 13.63 -30.51
C GLU A 285 25.28 14.91 -30.85
N ALA A 286 23.94 14.86 -30.91
CA ALA A 286 23.13 16.02 -31.26
C ALA A 286 23.34 17.18 -30.27
N ASP A 287 23.65 18.37 -30.78
CA ASP A 287 23.81 19.61 -30.02
C ASP A 287 22.66 20.61 -30.25
N SER A 288 21.72 20.27 -31.14
CA SER A 288 20.48 20.99 -31.37
C SER A 288 19.28 20.04 -31.31
N PHE A 289 18.11 20.60 -30.99
CA PHE A 289 16.84 19.88 -31.02
C PHE A 289 16.12 20.06 -32.36
N GLU A 290 16.81 20.50 -33.41
CA GLU A 290 16.24 20.67 -34.76
C GLU A 290 16.27 19.36 -35.54
#